data_AF-A0A822FHQ2-F1
#
_entry.id   AF-A0A822FHQ2-F1
#
_cell.length_a   1.000
_cell.length_b   1.000
_cell.length_c   1.000
_cell.angle_alpha   90.00
_cell.angle_beta   90.00
_cell.angle_gamma   90.00
#
_symmetry.space_group_name_H-M   'P 1'
#
loop_
_entity.id
_entity.type
_entity.pdbx_description
1 polymer ?
#
loop_
_entity_poly.entity_id
_entity_poly.type
_entity_poly.pdbx_seq_one_letter_code
_entity_poly.pdbx_strand_id
1 'polypeptide(L)'
;MTGIDNDIIKCRWANSTSIVASIPIDECGGICQNIHSTQLYSSSNIDNNCTLIFNTSITGYYVIAIQIKDFMPSDPNGTALSSIPLQFLVHSIQLSCNLPIIVGDLINSSTLYVQANVTFSTAIIAQTG
;
A
#
# COMPACT_ATOMS: atom_id res chain seq x y z
N MET A 1 16.49 18.18 -18.89
CA MET A 1 15.26 18.05 -19.70
C MET A 1 14.36 17.07 -18.97
N THR A 2 13.42 17.60 -18.20
CA THR A 2 12.50 16.83 -17.35
C THR A 2 11.30 16.42 -18.20
N GLY A 3 11.30 15.17 -18.68
CA GLY A 3 10.06 14.53 -19.11
C GLY A 3 9.25 14.29 -17.85
N ILE A 4 8.13 15.00 -17.71
CA ILE A 4 7.08 14.54 -16.83
C ILE A 4 6.45 13.40 -17.63
N ASP A 5 6.99 12.20 -17.48
CA ASP A 5 6.38 11.03 -18.07
C ASP A 5 5.04 10.92 -17.34
N ASN A 6 3.96 11.22 -18.07
CA ASN A 6 2.59 11.40 -17.56
C ASN A 6 1.99 10.05 -17.09
N ASP A 7 2.86 9.17 -16.63
CA ASP A 7 2.62 7.76 -16.38
C ASP A 7 1.55 7.57 -15.32
N ILE A 8 0.81 6.49 -15.50
CA ILE A 8 -0.33 6.18 -14.68
C ILE A 8 0.14 5.20 -13.62
N ILE A 9 0.17 5.65 -12.38
CA ILE A 9 0.51 4.83 -11.23
C ILE A 9 -0.76 4.21 -10.67
N LYS A 10 -0.74 2.89 -10.50
CA LYS A 10 -1.82 2.15 -9.84
C LYS A 10 -1.30 1.21 -8.78
N CYS A 11 -2.15 0.83 -7.85
CA CYS A 11 -1.83 -0.19 -6.85
C CYS A 11 -2.82 -1.33 -6.87
N ARG A 12 -2.32 -2.50 -6.48
CA ARG A 12 -3.11 -3.68 -6.18
C ARG A 12 -2.54 -4.40 -4.96
N TRP A 13 -3.37 -5.25 -4.36
CA TRP A 13 -2.89 -6.22 -3.38
C TRP A 13 -1.82 -7.13 -3.98
N ALA A 14 -0.86 -7.53 -3.15
CA ALA A 14 0.10 -8.56 -3.49
C ALA A 14 -0.60 -9.87 -3.88
N ASN A 15 -0.03 -10.60 -4.84
CA ASN A 15 -0.51 -11.90 -5.30
C ASN A 15 0.56 -12.97 -5.10
N SER A 16 0.16 -14.17 -4.67
CA SER A 16 1.02 -15.34 -4.52
C SER A 16 1.38 -16.02 -5.84
N THR A 17 0.79 -15.57 -6.95
CA THR A 17 0.91 -16.19 -8.29
C THR A 17 1.26 -15.18 -9.38
N SER A 18 1.86 -14.05 -9.03
CA SER A 18 2.30 -13.08 -10.04
C SER A 18 3.36 -13.68 -10.96
N ILE A 19 3.27 -13.39 -12.26
CA ILE A 19 4.27 -13.83 -13.23
C ILE A 19 5.20 -12.66 -13.55
N VAL A 20 6.50 -12.83 -13.30
CA VAL A 20 7.55 -11.88 -13.69
C VAL A 20 8.57 -12.63 -14.53
N ALA A 21 8.83 -12.16 -15.75
CA ALA A 21 9.71 -12.83 -16.71
C ALA A 21 9.40 -14.34 -16.88
N SER A 22 8.10 -14.66 -16.98
CA SER A 22 7.59 -16.04 -17.09
C SER A 22 7.84 -16.95 -15.86
N ILE A 23 8.29 -16.39 -14.75
CA ILE A 23 8.50 -17.09 -13.48
C ILE A 23 7.38 -16.68 -12.50
N PRO A 24 6.68 -17.64 -11.87
CA PRO A 24 5.78 -17.34 -10.77
C PRO A 24 6.56 -16.88 -9.54
N ILE A 25 6.20 -15.71 -9.01
CA ILE A 25 6.73 -15.14 -7.78
C ILE A 25 5.60 -15.00 -6.76
N ASP A 26 5.93 -15.28 -5.49
CA ASP A 26 5.05 -14.97 -4.37
C ASP A 26 5.40 -13.57 -3.85
N GLU A 27 4.50 -12.60 -4.08
CA GLU A 27 4.64 -11.23 -3.58
C GLU A 27 4.20 -11.10 -2.11
N CYS A 28 4.23 -12.20 -1.35
CA CYS A 28 3.64 -12.33 -0.02
C CYS A 28 2.10 -12.23 -0.03
N GLY A 29 1.47 -12.69 -1.12
CA GLY A 29 0.01 -12.55 -1.32
C GLY A 29 -0.83 -13.32 -0.31
N GLY A 30 -0.28 -14.39 0.29
CA GLY A 30 -0.97 -15.17 1.33
C GLY A 30 -1.11 -14.45 2.68
N ILE A 31 -0.33 -13.39 2.91
CA ILE A 31 -0.29 -12.70 4.21
C ILE A 31 -1.41 -11.65 4.33
N CYS A 32 -1.86 -11.07 3.22
CA CYS A 32 -2.82 -9.95 3.21
C CYS A 32 -4.30 -10.38 3.30
N GLN A 33 -4.60 -11.67 3.17
CA GLN A 33 -5.97 -12.15 2.96
C GLN A 33 -6.84 -12.20 4.23
N ASN A 34 -6.28 -11.86 5.39
CA ASN A 34 -6.95 -12.03 6.68
C ASN A 34 -7.43 -10.72 7.34
N ILE A 35 -7.41 -9.61 6.61
CA ILE A 35 -7.82 -8.31 7.16
C ILE A 35 -9.23 -7.97 6.69
N HIS A 36 -10.22 -8.34 7.49
CA HIS A 36 -11.62 -8.00 7.24
C HIS A 36 -11.80 -6.47 7.10
N SER A 37 -12.63 -6.05 6.15
CA SER A 37 -12.99 -4.63 5.92
C SER A 37 -11.86 -3.69 5.51
N THR A 38 -10.71 -4.21 5.06
CA THR A 38 -9.64 -3.38 4.48
C THR A 38 -9.84 -3.23 2.97
N GLN A 39 -9.77 -1.99 2.48
CA GLN A 39 -10.00 -1.65 1.08
C GLN A 39 -8.79 -0.90 0.53
N LEU A 40 -8.35 -1.28 -0.67
CA LEU A 40 -7.31 -0.58 -1.41
C LEU A 40 -7.96 0.07 -2.63
N TYR A 41 -7.92 1.40 -2.68
CA TYR A 41 -8.36 2.18 -3.81
C TYR A 41 -7.15 2.65 -4.60
N SER A 42 -7.27 2.58 -5.92
CA SER A 42 -6.30 3.10 -6.86
C SER A 42 -7.01 4.07 -7.78
N SER A 43 -6.56 5.32 -7.86
CA SER A 43 -7.00 6.20 -8.95
C SER A 43 -6.30 5.79 -10.24
N SER A 44 -7.00 5.94 -11.38
CA SER A 44 -6.44 5.72 -12.72
C SER A 44 -6.27 7.05 -13.47
N ASN A 45 -6.26 8.15 -12.72
CA ASN A 45 -6.19 9.52 -13.22
C ASN A 45 -4.79 10.10 -12.89
N ILE A 46 -4.55 11.35 -13.31
CA ILE A 46 -3.28 12.07 -13.08
C ILE A 46 -2.84 12.15 -11.61
N ASP A 47 -3.79 12.01 -10.67
CA ASP A 47 -3.50 12.11 -9.25
C ASP A 47 -2.72 10.91 -8.70
N ASN A 48 -2.63 9.79 -9.44
CA ASN A 48 -1.73 8.66 -9.16
C ASN A 48 -1.76 8.19 -7.68
N ASN A 49 -2.97 8.12 -7.11
CA ASN A 49 -3.17 7.96 -5.68
C ASN A 49 -3.57 6.52 -5.33
N CYS A 50 -2.91 6.03 -4.27
CA CYS A 50 -3.14 4.73 -3.66
C CYS A 50 -3.61 4.91 -2.23
N THR A 51 -4.90 4.66 -1.99
CA THR A 51 -5.53 4.87 -0.69
C THR A 51 -5.88 3.53 -0.05
N LEU A 52 -5.24 3.23 1.07
CA LEU A 52 -5.60 2.10 1.92
C LEU A 52 -6.56 2.57 3.01
N ILE A 53 -7.79 2.06 3.00
CA ILE A 53 -8.73 2.19 4.12
C ILE A 53 -8.60 0.95 4.98
N PHE A 54 -8.09 1.13 6.19
CA PHE A 54 -7.92 0.07 7.18
C PHE A 54 -8.87 0.31 8.35
N ASN A 55 -9.74 -0.67 8.64
CA ASN A 55 -10.67 -0.62 9.75
C ASN A 55 -10.70 -1.98 10.46
N THR A 56 -10.34 -1.99 11.75
CA THR A 56 -10.39 -3.19 12.58
C THR A 56 -10.90 -2.85 13.97
N SER A 57 -11.64 -3.79 14.56
CA SER A 57 -12.06 -3.78 15.97
C SER A 57 -11.19 -4.68 16.85
N ILE A 58 -10.26 -5.43 16.25
CA ILE A 58 -9.40 -6.39 16.93
C ILE A 58 -8.02 -5.74 17.14
N THR A 59 -7.45 -5.93 18.33
CA THR A 59 -6.08 -5.52 18.65
C THR A 59 -5.09 -6.57 18.16
N GLY A 60 -3.94 -6.12 17.67
CA GLY A 60 -2.92 -7.01 17.13
C GLY A 60 -2.16 -6.42 15.93
N TYR A 61 -1.30 -7.24 15.36
CA TYR A 61 -0.49 -6.89 14.20
C TYR A 61 -1.16 -7.35 12.91
N TYR A 62 -1.16 -6.47 11.93
CA TYR A 62 -1.67 -6.71 10.58
C TYR A 62 -0.56 -6.40 9.59
N VAL A 63 -0.33 -7.32 8.66
CA VAL A 63 0.67 -7.16 7.63
C VAL A 63 -0.02 -6.72 6.35
N ILE A 64 0.47 -5.64 5.75
CA ILE A 64 0.02 -5.13 4.47
C ILE A 64 1.12 -5.35 3.45
N ALA A 65 0.78 -5.94 2.31
CA ALA A 65 1.64 -6.09 1.14
C ALA A 65 0.87 -5.68 -0.11
N ILE A 66 1.36 -4.65 -0.80
CA ILE A 66 0.79 -4.13 -2.05
C ILE A 66 1.89 -4.01 -3.10
N GLN A 67 1.47 -3.95 -4.36
CA GLN A 67 2.32 -3.59 -5.48
C GLN A 67 1.94 -2.20 -5.96
N ILE A 68 2.91 -1.30 -6.06
CA ILE A 68 2.78 -0.01 -6.76
C ILE A 68 3.32 -0.23 -8.16
N LYS A 69 2.50 0.06 -9.16
CA LYS A 69 2.76 -0.27 -10.55
C LYS A 69 2.67 0.97 -11.42
N ASP A 70 3.56 0.99 -12.39
CA ASP A 70 3.68 2.06 -13.36
C ASP A 70 3.19 1.58 -14.73
N PHE A 71 2.42 2.40 -15.42
CA PHE A 71 1.82 2.08 -16.71
C PHE A 71 1.98 3.24 -17.69
N MET A 72 2.22 2.89 -18.96
CA MET A 72 2.19 3.89 -20.03
C MET A 72 0.82 4.59 -20.06
N PRO A 73 0.78 5.91 -20.28
CA PRO A 73 -0.48 6.65 -20.37
C PRO A 73 -1.40 6.14 -21.49
N SER A 74 -0.81 5.62 -22.56
CA SER A 74 -1.52 5.02 -23.69
C SER A 74 -2.10 3.63 -23.40
N ASP A 75 -1.65 2.95 -22.34
CA ASP A 75 -2.10 1.62 -21.95
C ASP A 75 -2.20 1.46 -20.40
N PRO A 76 -3.15 2.17 -19.76
CA PRO A 76 -3.29 2.20 -18.29
C PRO A 76 -3.69 0.86 -17.67
N ASN A 77 -4.12 -0.11 -18.47
CA ASN A 77 -4.60 -1.42 -17.99
C ASN A 77 -3.77 -2.58 -18.55
N GLY A 78 -2.68 -2.29 -19.25
CA GLY A 78 -1.83 -3.27 -19.90
C GLY A 78 -0.79 -3.89 -18.97
N THR A 79 0.39 -4.16 -19.53
CA THR A 79 1.52 -4.64 -18.73
C THR A 79 2.18 -3.47 -18.03
N ALA A 80 2.34 -3.58 -16.71
CA ALA A 80 3.06 -2.57 -15.95
C ALA A 80 4.53 -2.51 -16.40
N LEU A 81 5.05 -1.29 -16.62
CA LEU A 81 6.44 -1.03 -16.96
C LEU A 81 7.36 -1.29 -15.76
N SER A 82 6.90 -0.94 -14.57
CA SER A 82 7.58 -1.23 -13.31
C SER A 82 6.58 -1.68 -12.24
N SER A 83 7.08 -2.45 -11.26
CA SER A 83 6.31 -2.93 -10.11
C SER A 83 7.20 -2.92 -8.89
N ILE A 84 6.83 -2.11 -7.89
CA ILE A 84 7.58 -1.94 -6.65
C ILE A 84 6.76 -2.58 -5.52
N PRO A 85 7.32 -3.58 -4.81
CA PRO A 85 6.67 -4.14 -3.63
C PRO A 85 6.75 -3.14 -2.47
N LEU A 86 5.61 -2.88 -1.81
CA LEU A 86 5.55 -2.16 -0.54
C LEU A 86 4.95 -3.06 0.53
N GLN A 87 5.68 -3.25 1.63
CA GLN A 87 5.26 -4.05 2.78
C GLN A 87 5.41 -3.28 4.08
N PHE A 88 4.39 -3.30 4.93
CA PHE A 88 4.43 -2.65 6.24
C PHE A 88 3.51 -3.33 7.27
N LEU A 89 3.75 -3.03 8.54
CA LEU A 89 2.98 -3.51 9.68
C LEU A 89 2.08 -2.40 10.22
N VAL A 90 0.82 -2.75 10.47
CA VAL A 90 -0.15 -1.94 11.20
C VAL A 90 -0.39 -2.60 12.56
N HIS A 91 -0.14 -1.86 13.64
CA HIS A 91 -0.38 -2.35 15.00
C HIS A 91 -1.63 -1.66 15.56
N SER A 92 -2.72 -2.42 15.64
CA SER A 92 -3.98 -2.00 16.26
C SER A 92 -3.88 -2.19 17.77
N ILE A 93 -4.06 -1.11 18.51
CA ILE A 93 -4.01 -1.12 19.98
C ILE A 93 -5.28 -0.53 20.57
N GLN A 94 -5.68 -1.02 21.74
CA GLN A 94 -6.74 -0.41 22.54
C GLN A 94 -6.11 0.63 23.46
N LEU A 95 -6.43 1.90 23.22
CA LEU A 95 -5.94 3.02 24.03
C LEU A 95 -6.91 3.30 25.17
N SER A 96 -6.38 3.49 26.37
CA SER A 96 -7.13 3.92 27.56
C SER A 96 -6.86 5.38 27.96
N CYS A 97 -6.07 6.11 27.16
CA CYS A 97 -5.57 7.46 27.46
C CYS A 97 -5.46 8.31 26.18
N ASN A 98 -4.97 9.56 26.29
CA ASN A 98 -4.84 10.51 25.19
C ASN A 98 -4.15 9.94 23.94
N LEU A 99 -4.63 10.38 22.77
CA LEU A 99 -4.22 9.93 21.45
C LEU A 99 -2.69 10.02 21.23
N PRO A 100 -2.05 8.98 20.67
CA PRO A 100 -0.72 9.12 20.11
C PRO A 100 -0.79 10.05 18.89
N ILE A 101 0.06 11.06 18.88
CA ILE A 101 0.26 11.96 17.74
C ILE A 101 1.45 11.44 16.95
N ILE A 102 1.29 11.23 15.65
CA ILE A 102 2.42 10.91 14.77
C ILE A 102 3.25 12.18 14.57
N VAL A 103 4.51 12.14 14.99
CA VAL A 103 5.48 13.23 14.81
C VAL A 103 6.61 12.72 13.91
N GLY A 104 6.61 13.13 12.63
CA GLY A 104 7.74 12.94 11.70
C GLY A 104 7.51 11.95 10.54
N ASP A 105 8.48 11.90 9.64
CA ASP A 105 8.55 10.98 8.50
C ASP A 105 8.87 9.55 8.96
N LEU A 106 8.21 8.57 8.32
CA LEU A 106 8.39 7.15 8.56
C LEU A 106 9.77 6.69 8.04
N ILE A 107 10.78 6.72 8.89
CA ILE A 107 12.08 6.09 8.62
C ILE A 107 11.94 4.56 8.56
N ASN A 108 12.66 3.94 7.61
CA ASN A 108 12.62 2.51 7.26
C ASN A 108 12.36 1.58 8.47
N SER A 109 11.43 0.63 8.29
CA SER A 109 10.94 -0.32 9.31
C SER A 109 9.93 0.24 10.33
N SER A 110 9.23 1.31 9.99
CA SER A 110 8.26 1.96 10.87
C SER A 110 6.91 1.23 10.94
N THR A 111 6.56 0.77 12.14
CA THR A 111 5.19 0.37 12.50
C THR A 111 4.29 1.61 12.57
N LEU A 112 3.14 1.56 11.90
CA LEU A 112 2.09 2.59 12.02
C LEU A 112 1.13 2.22 13.17
N TYR A 113 1.04 3.09 14.17
CA TYR A 113 0.07 2.97 15.25
C TYR A 113 -1.25 3.62 14.81
N VAL A 114 -2.32 2.85 14.78
CA VAL A 114 -3.67 3.32 14.43
C VAL A 114 -4.66 2.89 15.52
N GLN A 115 -5.64 3.75 15.77
CA GLN A 115 -6.67 3.49 16.77
C GLN A 115 -7.79 2.62 16.17
N ALA A 116 -8.25 1.63 16.93
CA ALA A 116 -9.43 0.84 16.57
C ALA A 116 -10.70 1.71 16.49
N ASN A 117 -11.55 1.46 15.50
CA ASN A 117 -12.81 2.19 15.24
C ASN A 117 -12.67 3.69 14.88
N VAL A 118 -11.50 4.15 14.43
CA VAL A 118 -11.28 5.52 13.94
C VAL A 118 -10.76 5.48 12.51
N THR A 119 -11.32 6.31 11.63
CA THR A 119 -10.83 6.46 10.26
C THR A 119 -9.46 7.16 10.29
N PHE A 120 -8.42 6.45 9.86
CA PHE A 120 -7.06 6.97 9.71
C PHE A 120 -6.68 7.05 8.22
N SER A 121 -5.94 8.11 7.84
CA SER A 121 -5.39 8.28 6.49
C SER A 121 -4.01 8.92 6.57
N THR A 122 -3.06 8.38 5.80
CA THR A 122 -1.70 8.94 5.66
C THR A 122 -1.19 8.72 4.24
N ALA A 123 -0.29 9.60 3.77
CA ALA A 123 0.39 9.46 2.49
C ALA A 123 1.70 8.67 2.68
N ILE A 124 1.96 7.68 1.83
CA ILE A 124 3.22 6.94 1.79
C ILE A 124 3.89 7.26 0.46
N ILE A 125 5.12 7.79 0.51
CA ILE A 125 5.93 8.07 -0.68
C ILE A 125 6.92 6.92 -0.85
N ALA A 126 6.84 6.20 -1.98
CA ALA A 126 7.84 5.21 -2.36
C ALA A 126 8.78 5.82 -3.42
N GLN A 127 10.09 5.63 -3.26
CA GLN A 127 11.10 6.01 -4.24
C GLN A 127 11.96 4.79 -4.59
N THR A 128 12.32 4.64 -5.87
CA THR A 128 13.36 3.72 -6.30
C THR A 128 14.74 4.29 -5.93
N GLY A 129 15.66 3.41 -5.51
CA GLY A 129 17.07 3.77 -5.30
C GLY A 129 17.83 3.96 -6.61
#